data_AF-A0A2V6B2B5-F1
#
_entry.id   AF-A0A2V6B2B5-F1
#
_cell.length_a   1.000
_cell.length_b   1.000
_cell.length_c   1.000
_cell.angle_alpha   90.00
_cell.angle_beta   90.00
_cell.angle_gamma   90.00
#
_symmetry.space_group_name_H-M   'P 1'
#
loop_
_entity.id
_entity.type
_entity.pdbx_description
1 polymer ?
#
loop_
_entity_poly.entity_id
_entity_poly.type
_entity_poly.pdbx_seq_one_letter_code
_entity_poly.pdbx_strand_id
1 'polypeptide(L)'
;MPALHLWARSLIVPPVNVNEIRELYSAVPFEPFELVLTNGARLFVDHPEFMSFSRDYRTAHVHELNGGTKRLDVKMIVVLNEMANGARTRKRKR
;
A
#
# COMPACT_ATOMS: atom_id res chain seq x y z
N MET A 1 -40.26 -12.43 -2.28
CA MET A 1 -39.04 -13.03 -1.68
C MET A 1 -37.99 -11.93 -1.54
N PRO A 2 -37.68 -11.42 -0.33
CA PRO A 2 -36.73 -10.33 -0.15
C PRO A 2 -35.40 -10.84 0.46
N ALA A 3 -34.29 -10.64 -0.24
CA ALA A 3 -32.91 -10.85 0.24
C ALA A 3 -31.97 -10.45 -0.91
N LEU A 4 -30.93 -9.65 -0.80
CA LEU A 4 -30.25 -9.03 0.31
C LEU A 4 -29.66 -7.73 -0.26
N HIS A 5 -29.81 -6.62 0.46
CA HIS A 5 -29.03 -5.41 0.20
C HIS A 5 -27.54 -5.80 0.24
N LEU A 6 -26.84 -5.69 -0.89
CA LEU A 6 -25.37 -5.66 -0.92
C LEU A 6 -24.96 -4.23 -0.55
N TRP A 7 -24.74 -4.00 0.73
CA TRP A 7 -24.10 -2.80 1.25
C TRP A 7 -22.66 -2.85 0.78
N ALA A 8 -22.41 -2.29 -0.41
CA ALA A 8 -21.11 -1.72 -0.72
C ALA A 8 -20.86 -0.66 0.34
N ARG A 9 -20.28 -1.07 1.47
CA ARG A 9 -19.70 -0.16 2.46
C ARG A 9 -18.59 0.55 1.70
N SER A 10 -18.95 1.66 1.06
CA SER A 10 -18.02 2.73 0.79
C SER A 10 -17.61 3.24 2.16
N LEU A 11 -16.69 2.50 2.79
CA LEU A 11 -16.00 2.98 3.95
C LEU A 11 -15.30 4.24 3.44
N ILE A 12 -15.74 5.39 3.91
CA ILE A 12 -14.93 6.60 3.88
C ILE A 12 -13.73 6.22 4.75
N VAL A 13 -12.75 5.56 4.14
CA VAL A 13 -11.51 5.21 4.82
C VAL A 13 -10.83 6.55 5.00
N PRO A 14 -10.61 7.03 6.23
CA PRO A 14 -9.85 8.25 6.42
C PRO A 14 -8.52 8.05 5.68
N PRO A 15 -8.04 9.06 4.93
CA PRO A 15 -6.77 8.94 4.25
C PRO A 15 -5.71 8.51 5.26
N VAL A 16 -4.97 7.46 4.92
CA VAL A 16 -3.95 6.88 5.78
C VAL A 16 -2.98 7.98 6.22
N ASN A 17 -2.64 7.99 7.52
CA ASN A 17 -1.74 8.99 8.04
C ASN A 17 -0.30 8.69 7.56
N VAL A 18 0.40 9.71 7.08
CA VAL A 18 1.82 9.63 6.70
C VAL A 18 2.67 9.04 7.83
N ASN A 19 2.31 9.31 9.08
CA ASN A 19 3.03 8.78 10.24
C ASN A 19 2.94 7.25 10.35
N GLU A 20 1.79 6.64 10.08
CA GLU A 20 1.61 5.18 10.12
C GLU A 20 2.47 4.50 9.04
N ILE A 21 2.50 5.09 7.84
CA ILE A 21 3.34 4.58 6.76
C ILE A 21 4.82 4.69 7.14
N ARG A 22 5.20 5.77 7.81
CA ARG A 22 6.58 5.97 8.26
C ARG A 22 6.97 4.99 9.37
N GLU A 23 6.04 4.64 10.25
CA GLU A 23 6.25 3.62 11.30
C GLU A 23 6.49 2.25 10.68
N LEU A 24 5.66 1.81 9.73
CA LEU A 24 5.87 0.56 9.00
C LEU A 24 7.17 0.58 8.19
N TYR A 25 7.45 1.69 7.51
CA TYR A 25 8.67 1.85 6.72
C TYR A 25 9.95 1.81 7.56
N SER A 26 9.88 2.33 8.80
CA SER A 26 11.03 2.43 9.72
C SER A 26 11.09 1.28 10.73
N ALA A 27 10.18 0.31 10.62
CA ALA A 27 10.13 -0.84 11.52
C ALA A 27 11.40 -1.69 11.42
N VAL A 28 11.91 -2.15 12.56
CA VAL A 28 13.06 -3.03 12.65
C VAL A 28 12.71 -4.22 13.57
N PRO A 29 12.60 -5.45 13.03
CA PRO A 29 12.78 -5.83 11.63
C PRO A 29 11.71 -5.23 10.71
N PHE A 30 12.06 -4.98 9.45
CA PHE A 30 11.11 -4.48 8.46
C PHE A 30 10.07 -5.56 8.13
N GLU A 31 8.80 -5.18 8.10
CA GLU A 31 7.70 -6.04 7.70
C GLU A 31 7.14 -5.59 6.35
N PRO A 32 7.04 -6.48 5.34
CA PRO A 32 6.44 -6.15 4.06
C PRO A 32 4.99 -5.70 4.21
N PHE A 33 4.56 -4.76 3.37
CA PHE A 33 3.18 -4.29 3.36
C PHE A 33 2.69 -3.97 1.95
N GLU A 34 1.37 -3.96 1.78
CA GLU A 34 0.67 -3.59 0.56
C GLU A 34 0.00 -2.22 0.73
N LEU A 35 0.28 -1.31 -0.20
CA LEU A 35 -0.36 -0.01 -0.35
C LEU A 35 -1.55 -0.15 -1.29
N VAL A 36 -2.75 0.16 -0.81
CA VAL A 36 -3.95 0.28 -1.65
C VAL A 36 -4.22 1.74 -1.93
N LEU A 37 -4.36 2.06 -3.22
CA LEU A 37 -4.61 3.42 -3.70
C LEU A 37 -6.11 3.70 -3.89
N THR A 38 -6.49 4.98 -3.94
CA THR A 38 -7.87 5.45 -4.19
C THR A 38 -8.47 4.93 -5.49
N ASN A 39 -7.65 4.64 -6.50
CA ASN A 39 -8.08 4.06 -7.76
C ASN A 39 -8.22 2.51 -7.72
N GLY A 40 -8.04 1.91 -6.54
CA GLY A 40 -8.08 0.46 -6.33
C GLY A 40 -6.78 -0.27 -6.73
N ALA A 41 -5.76 0.45 -7.24
CA ALA A 41 -4.48 -0.16 -7.54
C ALA A 41 -3.76 -0.56 -6.25
N ARG A 42 -3.02 -1.67 -6.32
CA ARG A 42 -2.26 -2.20 -5.19
C ARG A 42 -0.78 -2.26 -5.51
N LEU A 43 0.03 -1.75 -4.60
CA LEU A 43 1.49 -1.74 -4.71
C LEU A 43 2.07 -2.48 -3.53
N PHE A 44 3.02 -3.35 -3.81
CA PHE A 44 3.61 -4.20 -2.79
C PHE A 44 5.03 -3.70 -2.50
N VAL A 45 5.32 -3.53 -1.21
CA VAL A 45 6.61 -3.05 -0.72
C VAL A 45 7.23 -4.20 0.09
N ASP A 46 8.08 -4.98 -0.58
CA ASP A 46 8.79 -6.14 -0.02
C ASP A 46 9.98 -5.75 0.87
N HIS A 47 10.55 -4.58 0.61
CA HIS A 47 11.78 -4.11 1.25
C HIS A 47 11.73 -2.57 1.27
N PRO A 48 12.31 -1.91 2.29
CA PRO A 48 12.35 -0.45 2.35
C PRO A 48 13.06 0.14 1.13
N GLU A 49 14.03 -0.56 0.54
CA GLU A 49 14.72 -0.10 -0.68
C GLU A 49 13.79 -0.01 -1.92
N PHE A 50 12.65 -0.70 -1.92
CA PHE A 50 11.66 -0.58 -2.99
C PHE A 50 10.72 0.61 -2.80
N MET A 51 10.88 1.40 -1.74
CA MET A 51 10.08 2.58 -1.49
C MET A 51 10.95 3.75 -1.05
N SER A 52 10.71 4.93 -1.59
CA SER A 52 11.37 6.15 -1.11
C SER A 52 10.38 7.30 -1.02
N PHE A 53 10.51 8.10 0.02
CA PHE A 53 9.70 9.30 0.19
C PHE A 53 10.43 10.52 -0.36
N SER A 54 9.67 11.48 -0.88
CA SER A 54 10.18 12.83 -1.08
C SER A 54 10.53 13.47 0.25
N ARG A 55 11.40 14.49 0.24
CA ARG A 55 11.84 15.20 1.45
C ARG A 55 10.68 15.74 2.30
N ASP A 56 9.58 16.10 1.64
CA ASP A 56 8.37 16.63 2.28
C ASP A 56 7.33 15.55 2.64
N TYR A 57 7.63 14.27 2.42
CA TYR A 57 6.74 13.11 2.65
C TYR A 57 5.37 13.18 1.96
N ARG A 58 5.23 14.03 0.94
CA ARG A 58 3.99 14.15 0.14
C ARG A 58 3.92 13.14 -0.99
N THR A 59 5.08 12.68 -1.44
CA THR A 59 5.17 11.76 -2.57
C THR A 59 5.97 10.54 -2.14
N ALA A 60 5.46 9.36 -2.48
CA ALA A 60 6.21 8.11 -2.43
C ALA A 60 6.57 7.66 -3.86
N HIS A 61 7.78 7.14 -4.02
CA HIS A 61 8.21 6.41 -5.19
C HIS A 61 8.30 4.94 -4.80
N VAL A 62 7.58 4.09 -5.53
CA VAL A 62 7.62 2.64 -5.35
C VAL A 62 8.31 2.04 -6.57
N HIS A 63 9.39 1.32 -6.34
CA HIS A 63 10.15 0.61 -7.35
C HIS A 63 9.59 -0.81 -7.49
N GLU A 64 9.24 -1.18 -8.72
CA GLU A 64 8.84 -2.54 -9.06
C GLU A 64 10.07 -3.38 -9.46
N LEU A 65 10.01 -4.69 -9.23
CA LEU A 65 11.07 -5.64 -9.59
C LEU A 65 11.40 -5.67 -11.10
N ASN A 66 10.49 -5.21 -11.95
CA ASN A 66 10.69 -5.09 -13.39
C ASN A 66 11.51 -3.83 -13.77
N GLY A 67 11.99 -3.04 -12.80
CA GLY A 67 12.70 -1.78 -13.00
C GLY A 67 11.79 -0.57 -13.21
N GLY A 68 10.47 -0.76 -13.19
CA GLY A 68 9.50 0.33 -13.23
C GLY A 68 9.49 1.12 -11.93
N THR A 69 9.25 2.43 -12.01
CA THR A 69 9.05 3.27 -10.83
C THR A 69 7.71 3.94 -10.91
N LYS A 70 6.90 3.82 -9.86
CA LYS A 70 5.61 4.49 -9.73
C LYS A 70 5.73 5.62 -8.72
N ARG A 71 5.41 6.82 -9.16
CA ARG A 71 5.28 7.99 -8.30
C ARG A 71 3.82 8.13 -7.87
N LEU A 72 3.57 8.22 -6.57
CA LEU A 72 2.23 8.40 -6.04
C LEU A 72 2.22 9.44 -4.92
N ASP A 73 1.13 10.18 -4.80
CA ASP A 73 0.89 11.05 -3.65
C ASP A 73 0.48 10.18 -2.46
N VAL A 74 1.07 10.44 -1.30
CA VAL A 74 0.79 9.68 -0.08
C VAL A 74 -0.70 9.78 0.31
N LYS A 75 -1.37 10.89 -0.02
CA LYS A 75 -2.82 11.06 0.18
C LYS A 75 -3.68 10.12 -0.66
N MET A 76 -3.12 9.51 -1.71
CA MET A 76 -3.84 8.51 -2.50
C MET A 76 -3.88 7.14 -1.81
N ILE A 77 -3.09 6.91 -0.76
CA ILE A 77 -3.09 5.66 -0.03
C ILE A 77 -4.31 5.64 0.90
N VAL A 78 -5.19 4.67 0.66
CA VAL A 78 -6.45 4.50 1.40
C VAL A 78 -6.38 3.34 2.39
N VAL A 79 -5.53 2.34 2.14
CA VAL A 79 -5.36 1.20 3.03
C VAL A 79 -3.90 0.76 3.03
N LEU A 80 -3.40 0.43 4.23
CA LEU A 80 -2.16 -0.31 4.44
C LEU A 80 -2.54 -1.71 4.90
N ASN A 81 -2.10 -2.73 4.16
CA ASN A 81 -2.20 -4.11 4.62
C ASN A 81 -0.81 -4.61 4.98
N GLU A 82 -0.56 -4.84 6.26
CA GLU A 82 0.61 -5.57 6.73
C GLU A 82 0.56 -7.00 6.15
N MET A 83 1.69 -7.46 5.62
CA MET A 83 1.82 -8.81 5.10
C MET A 83 2.68 -9.61 6.08
N ALA A 84 2.16 -10.77 6.51
CA ALA A 84 2.93 -11.67 7.37
C ALA A 84 4.29 -11.99 6.70
N ASN A 85 5.38 -11.82 7.45
CA ASN A 85 6.74 -12.08 6.98
C ASN A 85 6.84 -13.45 6.27
N GLY A 86 7.11 -13.44 4.96
CA GLY A 86 7.19 -14.66 4.13
C GLY A 86 5.94 -15.00 3.31
N ALA A 87 4.84 -14.23 3.42
CA ALA A 87 3.66 -14.34 2.57
C ALA A 87 3.93 -13.75 1.17
N ARG A 88 4.86 -14.36 0.44
CA ARG A 88 4.98 -14.21 -1.01
C ARG A 88 3.66 -14.67 -1.61
N THR A 89 2.69 -13.77 -1.76
CA THR A 89 1.61 -13.95 -2.73
C THR A 89 2.26 -13.81 -4.08
N ARG A 90 2.80 -14.93 -4.56
CA ARG A 90 3.37 -15.16 -5.88
C ARG A 90 2.44 -14.49 -6.89
N LYS A 91 2.81 -13.31 -7.42
CA LYS A 91 2.06 -12.64 -8.48
C LYS A 91 1.89 -13.65 -9.62
N ARG A 92 0.66 -14.14 -9.77
CA ARG A 92 0.27 -15.11 -10.79
C ARG A 92 0.49 -14.44 -12.14
N LYS A 93 1.54 -14.89 -12.84
CA LYS A 93 1.83 -14.58 -14.24
C LYS A 93 0.59 -14.97 -15.06
N ARG A 94 -0.05 -14.00 -15.71
CA ARG A 94 -1.04 -14.25 -16.78
C ARG A 94 -0.34 -14.04 -18.11
#